data_AF-A0A7C3RJ39-F1
#
_entry.id   AF-A0A7C3RJ39-F1
#
_cell.length_a   1.000
_cell.length_b   1.000
_cell.length_c   1.000
_cell.angle_alpha   90.00
_cell.angle_beta   90.00
_cell.angle_gamma   90.00
#
_symmetry.space_group_name_H-M   'P 1'
#
loop_
_entity.id
_entity.type
_entity.pdbx_description
1 polymer ?
#
loop_
_entity_poly.entity_id
_entity_poly.type
_entity_poly.pdbx_seq_one_letter_code
_entity_poly.pdbx_strand_id
1 'polypeptide(L)'
;MDKKDYLVALRRIEGQVRGLQRMIEEDRDCKEIISQIAAVRSALKRVGVLLVENYAKKCLAEGDKDLENEISELLRDLQSLF
;
A
#
# COMPACT_ATOMS: atom_id res chain seq x y z
N MET A 1 -10.74 4.25 7.43
CA MET A 1 -11.16 3.81 6.10
C MET A 1 -12.06 2.61 6.26
N ASP A 2 -13.17 2.61 5.53
CA ASP A 2 -14.02 1.43 5.41
C ASP A 2 -13.55 0.53 4.25
N LYS A 3 -14.21 -0.62 4.07
CA LYS A 3 -13.93 -1.56 2.96
C LYS A 3 -13.97 -0.88 1.59
N LYS A 4 -14.89 0.05 1.37
CA LYS A 4 -15.09 0.72 0.08
C LYS A 4 -13.92 1.64 -0.23
N ASP A 5 -13.40 2.35 0.77
CA ASP A 5 -12.24 3.21 0.62
C ASP A 5 -11.00 2.42 0.15
N TYR A 6 -10.75 1.25 0.76
CA TYR A 6 -9.61 0.40 0.36
C TYR A 6 -9.73 -0.03 -1.10
N LEU A 7 -10.91 -0.46 -1.52
CA LEU A 7 -11.16 -0.86 -2.90
C LEU A 7 -11.00 0.30 -3.89
N VAL A 8 -11.42 1.51 -3.52
CA VAL A 8 -11.21 2.70 -4.36
C VAL A 8 -9.73 3.01 -4.51
N ALA A 9 -8.94 2.96 -3.43
CA ALA A 9 -7.51 3.17 -3.49
C ALA A 9 -6.80 2.11 -4.35
N LEU A 10 -7.14 0.83 -4.15
CA LEU A 10 -6.57 -0.28 -4.91
C LEU A 10 -6.89 -0.20 -6.41
N ARG A 11 -8.13 0.18 -6.79
CA ARG A 11 -8.49 0.41 -8.20
C ARG A 11 -7.70 1.55 -8.85
N ARG A 12 -7.38 2.60 -8.08
CA ARG A 12 -6.51 3.68 -8.58
C ARG A 12 -5.09 3.18 -8.82
N ILE A 13 -4.55 2.41 -7.87
CA ILE A 13 -3.22 1.78 -7.98
C ILE A 13 -3.16 0.84 -9.19
N GLU A 14 -4.17 0.01 -9.40
CA GLU A 14 -4.32 -0.85 -10.58
C GLU A 14 -4.28 -0.03 -11.88
N GLY A 15 -4.95 1.12 -11.92
CA GLY A 15 -4.88 2.06 -13.03
C GLY A 15 -3.47 2.63 -13.27
N GLN A 16 -2.72 2.90 -12.20
CA GLN A 16 -1.33 3.35 -12.30
C GLN A 16 -0.42 2.24 -12.85
N VAL A 17 -0.62 0.98 -12.43
CA VAL A 17 0.13 -0.18 -12.94
C VAL A 17 -0.16 -0.39 -14.43
N ARG A 18 -1.41 -0.29 -14.88
CA ARG A 18 -1.72 -0.27 -16.32
C ARG A 18 -1.06 0.90 -17.05
N GLY A 19 -0.94 2.05 -16.40
CA GLY A 19 -0.19 3.19 -16.92
C GLY A 19 1.27 2.84 -17.15
N LEU A 20 1.93 2.21 -16.16
CA LEU A 20 3.32 1.74 -16.28
C LEU A 20 3.54 0.79 -17.44
N GLN A 21 2.62 -0.16 -17.67
CA GLN A 21 2.67 -1.06 -18.83
C GLN A 21 2.74 -0.28 -20.14
N ARG A 22 1.82 0.67 -20.34
CA ARG A 22 1.81 1.53 -21.54
C ARG A 22 3.08 2.37 -21.68
N MET A 23 3.59 2.94 -20.58
CA MET A 23 4.83 3.72 -20.62
C MET A 23 6.03 2.88 -21.11
N ILE A 24 6.07 1.58 -20.77
CA ILE A 24 7.09 0.65 -21.25
C ILE A 24 6.86 0.31 -22.72
N GLU A 25 5.62 0.02 -23.12
CA GLU A 25 5.27 -0.26 -24.53
C GLU A 25 5.55 0.94 -25.46
N GLU A 26 5.46 2.16 -24.94
CA GLU A 26 5.72 3.42 -25.63
C GLU A 26 7.21 3.86 -25.57
N ASP A 27 8.11 3.02 -25.03
CA ASP A 27 9.54 3.31 -24.83
C ASP A 27 9.80 4.68 -24.15
N ARG A 28 8.99 5.02 -23.13
CA ARG A 28 9.16 6.28 -22.39
C ARG A 28 10.45 6.32 -21.59
N ASP A 29 10.86 7.53 -21.25
CA ASP A 29 12.08 7.79 -20.48
C ASP A 29 12.10 7.04 -19.14
N CYS A 30 13.21 6.35 -18.87
CA CYS A 30 13.39 5.53 -17.67
C CYS A 30 13.16 6.31 -16.37
N LYS A 31 13.50 7.60 -16.31
CA LYS A 31 13.30 8.44 -15.12
C LYS A 31 11.82 8.65 -14.84
N GLU A 32 11.01 8.81 -15.89
CA GLU A 32 9.55 8.95 -15.76
C GLU A 32 8.92 7.64 -15.28
N ILE A 33 9.35 6.50 -15.83
CA ILE A 33 8.89 5.17 -15.39
C ILE A 33 9.24 4.95 -13.91
N ILE A 34 10.48 5.21 -13.50
CA ILE A 34 10.92 5.07 -12.10
C ILE A 34 10.13 5.99 -11.17
N SER A 35 9.88 7.24 -11.58
CA SER A 35 9.05 8.18 -10.82
C SER A 35 7.63 7.63 -10.64
N GLN A 36 7.06 7.02 -11.68
CA GLN A 36 5.73 6.44 -11.61
C GLN A 36 5.69 5.18 -10.73
N ILE A 37 6.71 4.32 -10.78
CA ILE A 37 6.87 3.19 -9.85
C ILE A 37 6.91 3.69 -8.39
N ALA A 38 7.68 4.75 -8.12
CA ALA A 38 7.75 5.33 -6.80
C ALA A 38 6.39 5.86 -6.31
N ALA A 39 5.58 6.44 -7.22
CA ALA A 39 4.23 6.88 -6.92
C ALA A 39 3.28 5.71 -6.59
N VAL A 40 3.32 4.62 -7.37
CA VAL A 40 2.54 3.40 -7.12
C VAL A 40 2.91 2.79 -5.77
N ARG A 41 4.21 2.66 -5.50
CA ARG A 41 4.71 2.17 -4.21
C ARG A 41 4.23 3.02 -3.05
N SER A 42 4.33 4.34 -3.16
CA SER A 42 3.87 5.27 -2.12
C SER A 42 2.38 5.12 -1.85
N ALA A 43 1.57 4.90 -2.90
CA ALA A 43 0.14 4.65 -2.76
C ALA A 43 -0.15 3.31 -2.07
N LEU A 44 0.54 2.23 -2.45
CA LEU A 44 0.42 0.93 -1.80
C LEU A 44 0.82 0.98 -0.32
N LYS A 45 1.92 1.64 0.01
CA LYS A 45 2.37 1.81 1.41
C LYS A 45 1.31 2.52 2.26
N ARG A 46 0.68 3.57 1.73
CA ARG A 46 -0.43 4.26 2.43
C ARG A 46 -1.60 3.33 2.71
N VAL A 47 -2.01 2.51 1.73
CA VAL A 47 -3.08 1.53 1.92
C VAL A 47 -2.71 0.52 3.02
N GLY A 48 -1.48 0.02 3.00
CA GLY A 48 -0.97 -0.91 4.01
C GLY A 48 -0.98 -0.32 5.42
N VAL A 49 -0.46 0.90 5.60
CA VAL A 49 -0.45 1.57 6.91
C VAL A 49 -1.87 1.71 7.47
N LEU A 50 -2.82 2.12 6.62
CA LEU A 50 -4.22 2.29 7.03
C LEU A 50 -4.89 0.97 7.40
N LEU A 51 -4.51 -0.15 6.74
CA LEU A 51 -4.96 -1.49 7.12
C LEU A 51 -4.41 -1.89 8.49
N VAL A 52 -3.12 -1.66 8.76
CA VAL A 52 -2.51 -1.95 10.08
C VAL A 52 -3.14 -1.10 11.18
N GLU A 53 -3.39 0.19 10.94
CA GLU A 53 -4.10 1.04 11.89
C GLU A 53 -5.52 0.52 12.19
N ASN A 54 -6.22 0.03 11.17
CA ASN A 54 -7.56 -0.53 11.34
C ASN A 54 -7.54 -1.89 12.05
N TYR A 55 -6.52 -2.71 11.78
CA TYR A 55 -6.26 -3.95 12.51
C TYR A 55 -6.02 -3.66 13.99
N ALA A 56 -5.11 -2.73 14.31
CA ALA A 56 -4.81 -2.30 15.66
C ALA A 56 -6.05 -1.88 16.44
N LYS A 57 -6.92 -1.07 15.83
CA LYS A 57 -8.17 -0.62 16.44
C LYS A 57 -9.14 -1.76 16.77
N LYS A 58 -9.19 -2.81 15.94
CA LYS A 58 -10.06 -3.96 16.17
C LYS A 58 -9.53 -4.85 17.27
N CYS A 59 -8.25 -5.23 17.22
CA CYS A 59 -7.65 -6.10 18.22
C CYS A 59 -7.59 -5.45 19.61
N LEU A 60 -7.40 -4.12 19.69
CA LEU A 60 -7.56 -3.36 20.96
C LEU A 60 -8.97 -3.51 21.55
N ALA A 61 -10.00 -3.50 20.71
CA ALA A 61 -11.38 -3.67 21.16
C ALA A 61 -11.68 -5.13 21.61
N GLU A 62 -10.91 -6.09 21.12
CA GLU A 62 -11.04 -7.52 21.41
C GLU A 62 -10.17 -7.98 22.59
N GLY A 63 -9.28 -7.11 23.10
CA GLY A 63 -8.45 -7.39 24.29
C GLY A 63 -7.24 -8.27 24.01
N ASP A 64 -6.71 -8.21 22.79
CA ASP A 64 -5.55 -9.00 22.35
C ASP A 64 -4.26 -8.60 23.08
N LYS A 65 -3.54 -9.59 23.61
CA LYS A 65 -2.31 -9.42 24.39
C LYS A 65 -1.05 -9.41 23.52
N ASP A 66 -1.10 -9.97 22.31
CA ASP A 66 0.05 -10.08 21.41
C ASP A 66 0.08 -8.98 20.35
N LEU A 67 -0.89 -8.06 20.41
CA LEU A 67 -1.10 -6.98 19.46
C LEU A 67 0.15 -6.16 19.12
N GLU A 68 0.99 -5.84 20.13
CA GLU A 68 2.19 -5.03 19.93
C GLU A 68 3.22 -5.75 19.03
N ASN A 69 3.36 -7.07 19.19
CA ASN A 69 4.26 -7.88 18.38
C ASN A 69 3.75 -7.97 16.94
N GLU A 70 2.45 -8.23 16.75
CA GLU A 70 1.84 -8.35 15.43
C GLU A 70 1.86 -7.04 14.65
N ILE A 71 1.54 -5.91 15.28
CA ILE A 71 1.66 -4.59 14.64
C ILE A 71 3.11 -4.33 14.25
N SER A 72 4.07 -4.66 15.10
CA SER A 72 5.49 -4.46 14.83
C SER A 72 5.96 -5.28 13.63
N GLU A 73 5.49 -6.52 13.49
CA GLU A 73 5.77 -7.38 12.33
C GLU A 73 5.17 -6.79 11.05
N LEU A 74 3.88 -6.43 11.07
CA LEU A 74 3.20 -5.83 9.92
C LEU A 74 3.83 -4.51 9.48
N LEU A 75 4.28 -3.67 10.43
CA LEU A 75 4.96 -2.42 10.11
C LEU A 75 6.36 -2.67 9.51
N ARG A 76 7.07 -3.72 9.93
CA ARG A 76 8.34 -4.11 9.31
C ARG A 76 8.14 -4.55 7.86
N ASP A 77 7.10 -5.34 7.58
CA ASP A 77 6.74 -5.75 6.23
C ASP A 77 6.40 -4.56 5.33
N LEU A 78 5.73 -3.53 5.86
CA LEU A 78 5.45 -2.30 5.11
C LEU A 78 6.70 -1.43 4.89
N GLN A 79 7.70 -1.54 5.76
CA GLN A 79 8.97 -0.83 5.63
C GLN A 79 9.91 -1.53 4.63
N SER A 80 9.80 -2.85 4.46
CA SER A 80 10.62 -3.63 3.53
C SER A 80 10.23 -3.48 2.06
N LEU A 81 9.18 -2.72 1.73
CA LEU A 81 8.74 -2.39 0.36
C LEU A 81 9.74 -1.50 -0.43
N PHE A 82 11.05 -1.58 -0.16
CA PHE A 82 12.13 -0.92 -0.90
C PHE A 82 12.92 -1.92 -1.73
#